data_AF-A0A7G2ITM7-F1
#
_entry.id   AF-A0A7G2ITM7-F1
#
_cell.length_a   1.000
_cell.length_b   1.000
_cell.length_c   1.000
_cell.angle_alpha   90.00
_cell.angle_beta   90.00
_cell.angle_gamma   90.00
#
_symmetry.space_group_name_H-M   'P 1'
#
loop_
_entity.id
_entity.type
_entity.pdbx_description
1 polymer ?
#
loop_
_entity_poly.entity_id
_entity_poly.type
_entity_poly.pdbx_seq_one_letter_code
_entity_poly.pdbx_strand_id
1 'polypeptide(L)' 'MQELERRALFAGYSRIYLTTGFRQPEAVRLYLSQGYDPQFDTTRNPEEYSQPPFDGRLRFTKLLTIAGQARIA' A
#
# COMPACT_ATOMS: atom_id res chain seq x y z
N MET A 1 -4.46 9.68 -1.09
CA MET A 1 -3.06 9.20 -1.10
C MET A 1 -2.12 10.11 -1.89
N GLN A 2 -2.61 10.77 -2.94
CA GLN A 2 -1.81 11.66 -3.78
C GLN A 2 -1.10 12.81 -3.03
N GLU A 3 -1.77 13.51 -2.12
CA GLU A 3 -1.11 14.60 -1.37
C GLU A 3 0.00 14.09 -0.44
N LEU A 4 -0.17 12.89 0.14
CA LEU A 4 0.88 12.23 0.92
C LEU A 4 2.09 11.90 0.04
N GLU A 5 1.85 11.30 -1.12
CA GLU A 5 2.89 10.93 -2.10
C GLU A 5 3.65 12.15 -2.60
N ARG A 6 2.93 13.23 -2.90
CA ARG A 6 3.50 14.51 -3.31
C ARG A 6 4.40 15.09 -2.24
N ARG A 7 3.93 15.17 -0.98
CA ARG A 7 4.74 15.67 0.14
C ARG A 7 5.96 14.80 0.41
N ALA A 8 5.80 13.48 0.34
CA ALA A 8 6.89 12.54 0.54
C ALA A 8 7.98 12.72 -0.53
N LEU A 9 7.60 12.87 -1.79
CA LEU A 9 8.52 13.20 -2.89
C LEU A 9 9.25 14.52 -2.66
N PHE A 10 8.54 15.60 -2.29
CA PHE A 10 9.16 16.90 -2.02
C PHE A 10 10.08 16.89 -0.80
N ALA A 11 9.82 16.01 0.17
CA ALA A 11 10.70 15.78 1.31
C ALA A 11 11.88 14.84 1.01
N GLY A 12 12.03 14.36 -0.22
CA GLY A 12 13.15 13.51 -0.65
C GLY A 12 12.98 12.02 -0.33
N TYR A 13 11.78 11.57 0.05
CA TYR A 13 11.51 10.15 0.25
C TYR A 13 11.35 9.44 -1.10
N SER A 14 11.88 8.21 -1.17
CA SER A 14 11.85 7.36 -2.37
C SER A 14 10.83 6.22 -2.28
N ARG A 15 10.23 5.98 -1.11
CA ARG A 15 9.30 4.87 -0.90
C ARG A 15 8.30 5.16 0.22
N ILE A 16 7.06 4.71 0.03
CA ILE A 16 6.02 4.71 1.07
C ILE A 16 5.78 3.29 1.55
N TYR A 17 5.57 3.16 2.85
CA TYR A 17 5.17 1.92 3.53
C TYR A 17 3.83 2.16 4.21
N LEU A 18 2.84 1.32 3.92
CA LEU A 18 1.52 1.38 4.54
C LEU A 18 1.17 0.04 5.15
N THR A 19 0.31 0.08 6.16
CA THR A 19 -0.32 -1.11 6.74
C THR A 19 -1.79 -0.88 6.96
N THR A 20 -2.58 -1.93 6.71
CA THR A 20 -4.02 -1.99 7.03
C THR A 20 -4.35 -3.37 7.62
N GLY A 21 -5.50 -3.52 8.26
CA GLY A 21 -5.94 -4.81 8.77
C GLY A 21 -6.61 -5.65 7.69
N PHE A 22 -6.53 -6.98 7.78
CA PHE A 22 -7.23 -7.88 6.85
C PHE A 22 -8.76 -7.70 6.85
N ARG A 23 -9.34 -7.16 7.94
CA ARG A 23 -10.77 -6.80 8.05
C ARG A 23 -11.13 -5.45 7.42
N GLN A 24 -10.23 -4.82 6.66
CA GLN A 24 -10.45 -3.54 5.99
C GLN A 24 -10.30 -3.70 4.46
N PRO A 25 -11.18 -4.48 3.80
CA PRO A 25 -11.06 -4.76 2.36
C PRO A 25 -11.14 -3.50 1.48
N GLU A 26 -11.80 -2.45 1.95
CA GLU A 26 -11.86 -1.15 1.27
C GLU A 26 -10.50 -0.46 1.20
N ALA A 27 -9.71 -0.54 2.28
CA ALA A 27 -8.36 0.02 2.31
C ALA A 27 -7.42 -0.76 1.38
N VAL A 28 -7.52 -2.09 1.37
CA VAL A 28 -6.78 -2.96 0.43
C VAL A 28 -7.08 -2.57 -1.01
N ARG A 29 -8.37 -2.48 -1.38
CA ARG A 29 -8.80 -2.07 -2.73
C ARG A 29 -8.31 -0.67 -3.09
N LEU A 30 -8.36 0.27 -2.14
CA LEU A 30 -7.87 1.62 -2.34
C LEU A 30 -6.36 1.63 -2.61
N TYR A 31 -5.55 0.90 -1.84
CA TYR A 31 -4.10 0.91 -2.03
C TYR A 31 -3.69 0.22 -3.33
N LEU A 32 -4.33 -0.89 -3.68
CA LEU A 32 -4.13 -1.57 -4.98
C LEU A 32 -4.48 -0.65 -6.15
N SER A 33 -5.61 0.06 -6.10
CA SER A 33 -6.00 0.99 -7.17
C SER A 33 -5.09 2.21 -7.30
N GLN A 34 -4.39 2.56 -6.22
CA GLN A 34 -3.38 3.63 -6.21
C GLN A 34 -1.98 3.12 -6.59
N GLY A 35 -1.83 1.85 -6.98
CA GLY A 35 -0.57 1.25 -7.43
C GLY A 35 0.42 0.96 -6.31
N TYR A 36 -0.06 0.70 -5.09
CA TYR A 36 0.77 0.12 -4.05
C TYR A 36 0.92 -1.38 -4.26
N ASP A 37 2.15 -1.86 -4.07
CA ASP A 37 2.54 -3.25 -4.18
C ASP A 37 2.24 -4.00 -2.85
N PRO A 38 1.35 -5.00 -2.87
CA PRO A 38 1.05 -5.81 -1.69
C PRO A 38 2.25 -6.67 -1.33
N GLN A 39 2.66 -6.66 -0.07
CA GLN A 39 3.74 -7.52 0.45
C GLN A 39 3.19 -8.84 1.03
N PHE A 40 2.10 -9.32 0.46
CA PHE A 40 1.37 -10.52 0.88
C PHE A 40 0.66 -11.11 -0.34
N ASP A 41 0.19 -12.35 -0.21
CA ASP A 41 -0.52 -13.06 -1.27
C ASP A 41 -1.99 -12.61 -1.32
N THR A 42 -2.37 -11.91 -2.38
CA THR A 42 -3.73 -11.38 -2.57
C THR A 42 -4.77 -12.44 -2.96
N THR A 43 -4.34 -13.68 -3.24
CA THR A 43 -5.22 -14.77 -3.66
C THR A 43 -5.65 -15.68 -2.51
N ARG A 44 -5.02 -15.55 -1.33
CA ARG A 44 -5.35 -16.29 -0.11
C ARG A 44 -6.57 -15.73 0.60
N ASN A 45 -7.16 -16.54 1.49
CA ASN A 45 -8.23 -16.05 2.35
C ASN A 45 -7.63 -15.01 3.33
N PRO A 46 -8.16 -13.75 3.36
CA PRO A 46 -7.67 -12.72 4.27
C PRO A 46 -7.68 -13.14 5.75
N GLU A 47 -8.59 -14.03 6.16
CA GLU A 47 -8.67 -14.52 7.53
C GLU A 47 -7.45 -15.34 7.96
N GLU A 48 -6.72 -15.96 7.02
CA GLU A 48 -5.47 -16.67 7.33
C GLU A 48 -4.42 -15.73 7.90
N TYR A 49 -4.41 -14.45 7.51
CA TYR A 49 -3.51 -13.45 8.06
C TYR A 49 -3.78 -13.09 9.52
N SER A 50 -4.90 -13.55 10.10
CA SER A 50 -5.18 -13.38 11.53
C SER A 50 -4.48 -14.39 12.44
N GLN A 51 -3.91 -15.45 11.85
CA GLN A 51 -3.30 -16.56 12.58
C GLN A 51 -1.78 -16.46 12.60
N PRO A 52 -1.10 -16.98 13.64
CA PRO A 52 0.35 -17.12 13.63
C PRO A 52 0.84 -17.87 12.38
N PRO A 53 1.97 -17.47 11.76
CA PRO A 53 2.93 -16.46 12.22
C PRO A 53 2.57 -15.00 11.87
N PHE A 54 1.38 -14.76 11.30
CA PHE A 54 0.95 -13.44 10.89
C PHE A 54 0.36 -12.63 12.06
N ASP A 55 0.40 -11.30 11.92
CA ASP A 55 -0.04 -10.36 12.95
C ASP A 55 -1.36 -9.63 12.59
N GLY A 56 -2.06 -10.08 11.53
CA GLY A 56 -3.29 -9.46 11.04
C GLY A 56 -3.09 -8.23 10.16
N ARG A 57 -1.86 -7.71 10.02
CA ARG A 57 -1.57 -6.53 9.19
C ARG A 57 -1.15 -6.93 7.77
N LEU A 58 -1.81 -6.32 6.81
CA LEU A 58 -1.49 -6.35 5.39
C LEU A 58 -0.59 -5.16 5.07
N ARG A 59 0.63 -5.46 4.60
CA ARG A 59 1.69 -4.48 4.31
C ARG A 59 1.69 -4.13 2.83
N PHE A 60 1.93 -2.87 2.53
CA PHE A 60 2.02 -2.35 1.17
C PHE A 60 3.25 -1.47 1.02
N THR A 61 3.87 -1.50 -0.16
CA THR A 61 4.97 -0.58 -0.51
C THR A 61 4.67 0.14 -1.82
N LYS A 62 5.23 1.33 -2.00
CA LYS A 62 5.18 2.02 -3.29
C LYS A 62 6.45 2.82 -3.49
N LEU A 63 7.11 2.63 -4.63
CA LEU A 63 8.22 3.48 -5.05
C LEU A 63 7.70 4.84 -5.49
N LEU A 64 8.32 5.89 -4.97
CA LEU A 64 8.04 7.26 -5.35
C LEU A 64 8.99 7.66 -6.47
N THR A 65 8.44 8.00 -7.63
CA THR A 65 9.19 8.49 -8.78
C THR A 65 8.55 9.77 -9.31
N ILE A 66 9.38 10.71 -9.78
CA ILE A 66 8.90 11.97 -10.37
C ILE A 66 8.04 11.69 -11.62
N ALA A 67 8.40 10.67 -12.42
CA ALA A 67 7.63 10.23 -13.58
C ALA A 67 6.27 9.63 -13.21
N GLY A 68 6.14 9.03 -12.02
CA GLY A 68 4.88 8.44 -11.53
C GLY A 68 3.79 9.49 -11.25
N GLN A 69 4.16 10.75 -11.01
CA GLN A 69 3.20 11.84 -10.78
C GLN A 69 2.53 12.33 -12.08
N ALA A 70 3.17 12.12 -13.24
CA ALA A 70 2.70 12.64 -14.53
C ALA A 70 1.60 11.80 -15.19
N ARG A 71 1.34 10.56 -14.73
CA ARG A 71 0.33 9.67 -15.33
C ARG A 71 -1.12 9.93 -14.87
N ILE A 72 -1.34 10.93 -14.02
CA ILE A 72 -2.62 11.18 -13.34
C ILE A 72 -2.98 12.67 -13.28
N ALA A 73 -2.51 13.45 -14.26
CA ALA A 73 -2.94 14.84 -14.49
C ALA A 73 -3.92 14.90 -15.66
#